data_AF-A0A963JYI6-F1
#
_entry.id   AF-A0A963JYI6-F1
#
_cell.length_a   1.000
_cell.length_b   1.000
_cell.length_c   1.000
_cell.angle_alpha   90.00
_cell.angle_beta   90.00
_cell.angle_gamma   90.00
#
_symmetry.space_group_name_H-M   'P 1'
#
loop_
_entity.id
_entity.type
_entity.pdbx_description
1 polymer ?
#
loop_
_entity_poly.entity_id
_entity_poly.type
_entity_poly.pdbx_seq_one_letter_code
_entity_poly.pdbx_strand_id
1 'polypeptide(L)'
;MAKWTPFPHAGAHSYDAASLKKQWARLHAGDTEPLPKDAAVLQAWVHFHNGDFQKASEAGLAAGGAGITAANKATAIYATYLEKKEKTRLDLFLQVAEQAEAQAAADPKNANAWYWHAYALGRYSQGISVAKALAQGLGGKIKESLEKAIALSPKHADARIALGAFHAEVIDKVGSLIGGMTYGAKKDTGLKLFQEA
;
A
#
# COMPACT_ATOMS: atom_id res chain seq x y z
N MET A 1 -11.35 -20.12 -0.12
CA MET A 1 -10.64 -19.06 -0.87
C MET A 1 -9.84 -19.70 -2.00
N ALA A 2 -9.66 -19.01 -3.13
CA ALA A 2 -8.82 -19.52 -4.22
C ALA A 2 -7.33 -19.53 -3.78
N LYS A 3 -6.61 -20.61 -4.12
CA LYS A 3 -5.18 -20.75 -3.81
C LYS A 3 -4.36 -19.70 -4.56
N TRP A 4 -3.52 -18.94 -3.86
CA TRP A 4 -2.68 -17.92 -4.49
C TRP A 4 -1.53 -18.55 -5.27
N THR A 5 -1.16 -17.93 -6.38
CA THR A 5 0.04 -18.32 -7.15
C THR A 5 1.28 -18.14 -6.28
N PRO A 6 2.11 -19.17 -6.06
CA PRO A 6 3.32 -19.05 -5.25
C PRO A 6 4.32 -18.06 -5.87
N PHE A 7 5.10 -17.39 -5.01
CA PHE A 7 6.25 -16.61 -5.45
C PHE A 7 7.29 -17.55 -6.10
N PRO A 8 7.77 -17.26 -7.33
CA PRO A 8 8.59 -18.21 -8.10
C PRO A 8 10.01 -18.41 -7.54
N HIS A 9 10.46 -17.56 -6.61
CA HIS A 9 11.80 -17.64 -6.00
C HIS A 9 11.71 -18.05 -4.53
N ALA A 10 10.88 -19.05 -4.22
CA ALA A 10 10.78 -19.61 -2.87
C ALA A 10 12.17 -20.02 -2.34
N GLY A 11 12.48 -19.63 -1.11
CA GLY A 11 13.78 -19.92 -0.47
C GLY A 11 14.95 -19.02 -0.88
N ALA A 12 14.75 -18.05 -1.78
CA ALA A 12 15.77 -17.03 -2.07
C ALA A 12 16.08 -16.13 -0.86
N HIS A 13 15.15 -16.08 0.09
CA HIS A 13 15.31 -15.45 1.40
C HIS A 13 14.99 -16.48 2.49
N SER A 14 15.68 -16.34 3.63
CA SER A 14 15.58 -17.25 4.77
C SER A 14 15.52 -16.47 6.08
N TYR A 15 14.61 -15.48 6.13
CA TYR A 15 14.38 -14.71 7.33
C TYR A 15 13.70 -15.57 8.41
N ASP A 16 14.15 -15.38 9.63
CA ASP A 16 13.50 -15.77 10.86
C ASP A 16 13.23 -14.51 11.70
N ALA A 17 12.58 -14.66 12.86
CA ALA A 17 12.26 -13.52 13.72
C ALA A 17 13.51 -12.73 14.16
N ALA A 18 14.66 -13.37 14.34
CA ALA A 18 15.87 -12.72 14.84
C ALA A 18 16.61 -11.95 13.74
N SER A 19 16.80 -12.57 12.57
CA SER A 19 17.41 -11.95 11.40
C SER A 19 16.53 -10.84 10.83
N LEU A 20 15.21 -11.00 10.83
CA LEU A 20 14.27 -9.96 10.41
C LEU A 20 14.35 -8.72 11.31
N LYS A 21 14.36 -8.89 12.65
CA LYS A 21 14.55 -7.77 13.59
C LYS A 21 15.84 -6.98 13.32
N LYS A 22 16.95 -7.69 13.04
CA LYS A 22 18.25 -7.07 12.74
C LYS A 22 18.23 -6.24 11.45
N GLN A 23 17.43 -6.63 10.46
CA GLN A 23 17.37 -5.97 9.15
C GLN A 23 16.17 -5.02 9.00
N TRP A 24 15.31 -4.93 10.01
CA TRP A 24 14.02 -4.24 9.95
C TRP A 24 14.12 -2.82 9.40
N ALA A 25 15.00 -2.00 9.98
CA ALA A 25 15.16 -0.60 9.58
C ALA A 25 15.55 -0.43 8.10
N ARG A 26 16.32 -1.38 7.55
CA ARG A 26 16.69 -1.37 6.12
C ARG A 26 15.52 -1.82 5.24
N LEU A 27 14.81 -2.87 5.63
CA LEU A 27 13.69 -3.43 4.88
C LEU A 27 12.46 -2.51 4.84
N HIS A 28 12.32 -1.66 5.87
CA HIS A 28 11.21 -0.73 6.08
C HIS A 28 11.66 0.74 6.00
N ALA A 29 12.75 1.02 5.29
CA ALA A 29 13.24 2.39 5.13
C ALA A 29 12.25 3.27 4.32
N GLY A 30 11.53 2.68 3.35
CA GLY A 30 10.58 3.41 2.50
C GLY A 30 9.19 3.63 3.11
N ASP A 31 8.72 2.67 3.91
CA ASP A 31 7.39 2.70 4.54
C ASP A 31 7.42 3.11 6.02
N THR A 32 8.61 3.16 6.62
CA THR A 32 8.81 3.52 8.03
C THR A 32 8.01 2.65 9.01
N GLU A 33 7.61 1.43 8.61
CA GLU A 33 6.81 0.55 9.47
C GLU A 33 7.55 0.29 10.79
N PRO A 34 6.90 0.48 11.95
CA PRO A 34 7.53 0.22 13.24
C PRO A 34 7.77 -1.27 13.44
N LEU A 35 8.91 -1.62 14.07
CA LEU A 35 9.18 -3.02 14.43
C LEU A 35 8.09 -3.52 15.39
N PRO A 36 7.33 -4.57 15.04
CA PRO A 36 6.28 -5.07 15.90
C PRO A 36 6.84 -5.67 17.18
N LYS A 37 6.15 -5.41 18.29
CA LYS A 37 6.43 -6.03 19.60
C LYS A 37 5.77 -7.41 19.74
N ASP A 38 4.64 -7.58 19.07
CA ASP A 38 3.87 -8.82 19.06
C ASP A 38 4.52 -9.87 18.15
N ALA A 39 4.66 -11.11 18.67
CA ALA A 39 5.33 -12.19 17.97
C ALA A 39 4.51 -12.73 16.78
N ALA A 40 3.18 -12.73 16.85
CA ALA A 40 2.31 -13.15 15.75
C ALA A 40 2.37 -12.14 14.60
N VAL A 41 2.39 -10.83 14.92
CA VAL A 41 2.59 -9.78 13.91
C VAL A 41 3.97 -9.92 13.25
N LEU A 42 5.04 -10.13 14.03
CA LEU A 42 6.36 -10.36 13.48
C LEU A 42 6.41 -11.61 12.58
N GLN A 43 5.69 -12.67 12.94
CA GLN A 43 5.63 -13.89 12.14
C GLN A 43 4.95 -13.66 10.79
N ALA A 44 3.90 -12.82 10.73
CA ALA A 44 3.30 -12.40 9.45
C ALA A 44 4.33 -11.70 8.55
N TRP A 45 5.18 -10.84 9.13
CA TRP A 45 6.28 -10.19 8.41
C TRP A 45 7.39 -11.15 7.97
N VAL A 46 7.69 -12.18 8.76
CA VAL A 46 8.61 -13.27 8.35
C VAL A 46 8.08 -13.97 7.10
N HIS A 47 6.78 -14.30 7.06
CA HIS A 47 6.18 -14.88 5.85
C HIS A 47 6.25 -13.91 4.66
N PHE A 48 5.95 -12.63 4.88
CA PHE A 48 5.99 -11.61 3.82
C PHE A 48 7.39 -11.51 3.18
N HIS A 49 8.43 -11.34 4.00
CA HIS A 49 9.80 -11.16 3.51
C HIS A 49 10.42 -12.44 2.92
N ASN A 50 9.83 -13.60 3.19
CA ASN A 50 10.18 -14.86 2.54
C ASN A 50 9.35 -15.17 1.27
N GLY A 51 8.44 -14.27 0.87
CA GLY A 51 7.59 -14.43 -0.33
C GLY A 51 6.37 -15.33 -0.13
N ASP A 52 6.09 -15.75 1.11
CA ASP A 52 4.92 -16.55 1.50
C ASP A 52 3.68 -15.63 1.65
N PHE A 53 3.30 -14.90 0.60
CA PHE A 53 2.31 -13.81 0.69
C PHE A 53 0.94 -14.25 1.20
N GLN A 54 0.46 -15.44 0.82
CA GLN A 54 -0.82 -15.94 1.32
C GLN A 54 -0.77 -16.19 2.83
N LYS A 55 0.29 -16.86 3.33
CA LYS A 55 0.47 -17.10 4.77
C LYS A 55 0.65 -15.78 5.53
N ALA A 56 1.35 -14.81 4.94
CA ALA A 56 1.53 -13.49 5.54
C ALA A 56 0.19 -12.75 5.69
N SER A 57 -0.68 -12.82 4.67
CA SER A 57 -2.03 -12.28 4.73
C SER A 57 -2.88 -12.94 5.81
N GLU A 58 -2.93 -14.27 5.82
CA GLU A 58 -3.69 -15.03 6.80
C GLU A 58 -3.19 -14.81 8.25
N ALA A 59 -1.88 -14.85 8.47
CA ALA A 59 -1.27 -14.63 9.78
C ALA A 59 -1.45 -13.18 10.26
N GLY A 60 -1.33 -12.19 9.38
CA GLY A 60 -1.52 -10.79 9.71
C GLY A 60 -2.97 -10.46 10.09
N LEU A 61 -3.93 -11.02 9.36
CA LEU A 61 -5.36 -10.87 9.69
C LEU A 61 -5.70 -11.57 11.01
N ALA A 62 -5.14 -12.76 11.25
CA ALA A 62 -5.35 -13.49 12.50
C ALA A 62 -4.77 -12.74 13.72
N ALA A 63 -3.65 -12.04 13.56
CA ALA A 63 -3.05 -11.22 14.62
C ALA A 63 -3.83 -9.92 14.90
N GLY A 64 -4.55 -9.38 13.91
CA GLY A 64 -5.26 -8.10 14.03
C GLY A 64 -4.31 -6.91 14.27
N GLY A 65 -4.86 -5.74 14.61
CA GLY A 65 -4.07 -4.55 14.97
C GLY A 65 -2.98 -4.21 13.94
N ALA A 66 -1.71 -4.22 14.36
CA ALA A 66 -0.56 -3.98 13.48
C ALA A 66 -0.33 -5.10 12.44
N GLY A 67 -0.82 -6.32 12.69
CA GLY A 67 -0.78 -7.44 11.75
C GLY A 67 -1.58 -7.18 10.47
N ILE A 68 -2.62 -6.35 10.54
CA ILE A 68 -3.41 -5.96 9.36
C ILE A 68 -2.53 -5.23 8.34
N THR A 69 -1.55 -4.44 8.77
CA THR A 69 -0.60 -3.79 7.85
C THR A 69 0.19 -4.82 7.04
N ALA A 70 0.70 -5.87 7.69
CA ALA A 70 1.42 -6.95 7.03
C ALA A 70 0.52 -7.68 6.02
N ALA A 71 -0.74 -7.91 6.41
CA ALA A 71 -1.70 -8.57 5.54
C ALA A 71 -2.08 -7.75 4.30
N ASN A 72 -2.32 -6.45 4.50
CA ASN A 72 -2.58 -5.49 3.43
C ASN A 72 -1.42 -5.45 2.43
N LYS A 73 -0.19 -5.31 2.92
CA LYS A 73 1.02 -5.32 2.09
C LYS A 73 1.17 -6.63 1.32
N ALA A 74 1.04 -7.78 2.00
CA ALA A 74 1.17 -9.08 1.35
C ALA A 74 0.14 -9.29 0.23
N THR A 75 -1.12 -8.92 0.50
CA THR A 75 -2.23 -9.03 -0.46
C THR A 75 -2.02 -8.10 -1.66
N ALA A 76 -1.62 -6.85 -1.41
CA ALA A 76 -1.38 -5.86 -2.45
C ALA A 76 -0.18 -6.22 -3.36
N ILE A 77 0.90 -6.75 -2.78
CA ILE A 77 2.08 -7.20 -3.53
C ILE A 77 1.74 -8.46 -4.34
N TYR A 78 1.03 -9.44 -3.76
CA TYR A 78 0.54 -10.59 -4.52
C TYR A 78 -0.33 -10.18 -5.71
N ALA A 79 -1.34 -9.32 -5.47
CA ALA A 79 -2.23 -8.82 -6.52
C ALA A 79 -1.46 -8.11 -7.63
N THR A 80 -0.43 -7.33 -7.26
CA THR A 80 0.40 -6.57 -8.20
C THR A 80 1.21 -7.47 -9.13
N TYR A 81 1.91 -8.47 -8.59
CA TYR A 81 2.99 -9.15 -9.31
C TYR A 81 2.66 -10.59 -9.69
N LEU A 82 1.71 -11.24 -9.01
CA LEU A 82 1.50 -12.68 -9.13
C LEU A 82 0.08 -13.05 -9.58
N GLU A 83 -0.93 -12.24 -9.28
CA GLU A 83 -2.31 -12.49 -9.73
C GLU A 83 -2.50 -12.18 -11.22
N LYS A 84 -2.82 -13.22 -11.98
CA LYS A 84 -2.95 -13.15 -13.45
C LYS A 84 -4.34 -12.71 -13.90
N LYS A 85 -5.38 -12.97 -13.10
CA LYS A 85 -6.77 -12.66 -13.45
C LYS A 85 -7.10 -11.25 -13.00
N GLU A 86 -7.39 -10.37 -13.97
CA GLU A 86 -7.70 -8.96 -13.70
C GLU A 86 -8.84 -8.79 -12.70
N LYS A 87 -9.95 -9.51 -12.87
CA LYS A 87 -11.09 -9.45 -11.94
C LYS A 87 -10.64 -9.77 -10.50
N THR A 88 -9.92 -10.87 -10.29
CA THR A 88 -9.41 -11.23 -8.97
C THR A 88 -8.47 -10.18 -8.42
N ARG A 89 -7.60 -9.61 -9.26
CA ARG A 89 -6.68 -8.55 -8.86
C ARG A 89 -7.42 -7.31 -8.35
N LEU A 90 -8.46 -6.87 -9.07
CA LEU A 90 -9.28 -5.73 -8.66
C LEU A 90 -10.05 -6.01 -7.36
N ASP A 91 -10.60 -7.21 -7.21
CA ASP A 91 -11.31 -7.63 -6.00
C ASP A 91 -10.34 -7.64 -4.78
N LEU A 92 -9.08 -8.08 -4.96
CA LEU A 92 -8.05 -8.02 -3.92
C LEU A 92 -7.64 -6.59 -3.55
N PHE A 93 -7.53 -5.68 -4.52
CA PHE A 93 -7.26 -4.27 -4.20
C PHE A 93 -8.41 -3.62 -3.43
N LEU A 94 -9.66 -3.91 -3.77
CA LEU A 94 -10.81 -3.42 -3.00
C LEU A 94 -10.81 -3.99 -1.58
N GLN A 95 -10.47 -5.28 -1.41
CA GLN A 95 -10.32 -5.88 -0.09
C GLN A 95 -9.28 -5.14 0.75
N VAL A 96 -8.09 -4.86 0.20
CA VAL A 96 -7.05 -4.13 0.93
C VAL A 96 -7.51 -2.71 1.25
N ALA A 97 -8.20 -2.03 0.32
CA ALA A 97 -8.72 -0.68 0.58
C ALA A 97 -9.70 -0.67 1.76
N GLU A 98 -10.68 -1.59 1.79
CA GLU A 98 -11.65 -1.70 2.88
C GLU A 98 -10.97 -2.02 4.22
N GLN A 99 -10.04 -2.99 4.23
CA GLN A 99 -9.30 -3.37 5.43
C GLN A 99 -8.42 -2.23 5.97
N ALA A 100 -7.74 -1.51 5.07
CA ALA A 100 -6.89 -0.38 5.43
C ALA A 100 -7.69 0.84 5.90
N GLU A 101 -8.86 1.11 5.30
CA GLU A 101 -9.79 2.16 5.75
C GLU A 101 -10.30 1.85 7.16
N ALA A 102 -10.73 0.62 7.42
CA ALA A 102 -11.15 0.18 8.75
C ALA A 102 -10.01 0.26 9.77
N GLN A 103 -8.78 -0.14 9.39
CA GLN A 103 -7.60 -0.04 10.24
C GLN A 103 -7.26 1.43 10.55
N ALA A 104 -7.33 2.32 9.57
CA ALA A 104 -7.10 3.76 9.75
C ALA A 104 -8.18 4.42 10.61
N ALA A 105 -9.43 3.95 10.54
CA ALA A 105 -10.48 4.40 11.44
C ALA A 105 -10.25 3.96 12.90
N ALA A 106 -9.78 2.72 13.10
CA ALA A 106 -9.51 2.16 14.42
C ALA A 106 -8.21 2.70 15.05
N ASP A 107 -7.18 2.96 14.24
CA ASP A 107 -5.91 3.57 14.64
C ASP A 107 -5.53 4.72 13.69
N PRO A 108 -6.10 5.92 13.88
CA PRO A 108 -5.87 7.06 12.99
C PRO A 108 -4.42 7.55 12.94
N LYS A 109 -3.58 7.13 13.88
CA LYS A 109 -2.15 7.50 13.93
C LYS A 109 -1.26 6.53 13.15
N ASN A 110 -1.82 5.45 12.62
CA ASN A 110 -1.09 4.51 11.79
C ASN A 110 -0.91 5.05 10.36
N ALA A 111 0.28 5.59 10.07
CA ALA A 111 0.61 6.10 8.74
C ALA A 111 0.46 5.04 7.64
N ASN A 112 0.81 3.78 7.93
CA ASN A 112 0.76 2.71 6.95
C ASN A 112 -0.66 2.22 6.64
N ALA A 113 -1.61 2.35 7.56
CA ALA A 113 -3.02 2.12 7.26
C ALA A 113 -3.53 3.10 6.18
N TRP A 114 -3.21 4.40 6.33
CA TRP A 114 -3.54 5.41 5.31
C TRP A 114 -2.80 5.16 3.98
N TYR A 115 -1.52 4.79 4.04
CA TYR A 115 -0.74 4.47 2.85
C TYR A 115 -1.33 3.27 2.08
N TRP A 116 -1.65 2.16 2.75
CA TRP A 116 -2.22 0.99 2.08
C TRP A 116 -3.61 1.22 1.52
N HIS A 117 -4.42 2.07 2.18
CA HIS A 117 -5.70 2.51 1.62
C HIS A 117 -5.48 3.27 0.30
N ALA A 118 -4.56 4.24 0.28
CA ALA A 118 -4.22 4.98 -0.93
C ALA A 118 -3.66 4.09 -2.05
N TYR A 119 -2.68 3.23 -1.70
CA TYR A 119 -2.04 2.34 -2.65
C TYR A 119 -3.08 1.44 -3.32
N ALA A 120 -3.94 0.80 -2.53
CA ALA A 120 -4.93 -0.14 -3.05
C ALA A 120 -5.96 0.55 -3.94
N LEU A 121 -6.49 1.71 -3.54
CA LEU A 121 -7.39 2.50 -4.39
C LEU A 121 -6.70 3.00 -5.65
N GLY A 122 -5.43 3.42 -5.57
CA GLY A 122 -4.62 3.83 -6.72
C GLY A 122 -4.50 2.71 -7.74
N ARG A 123 -4.12 1.51 -7.29
CA ARG A 123 -3.98 0.32 -8.16
C ARG A 123 -5.32 -0.17 -8.71
N TYR A 124 -6.39 -0.11 -7.93
CA TYR A 124 -7.75 -0.37 -8.42
C TYR A 124 -8.14 0.64 -9.51
N SER A 125 -7.88 1.93 -9.30
CA SER A 125 -8.22 3.00 -10.24
C SER A 125 -7.52 2.87 -11.60
N GLN A 126 -6.29 2.34 -11.60
CA GLN A 126 -5.53 2.07 -12.83
C GLN A 126 -6.14 0.93 -13.67
N GLY A 127 -6.93 0.03 -13.07
CA GLY A 127 -7.58 -1.08 -13.77
C GLY A 127 -9.05 -0.84 -14.13
N ILE A 128 -9.55 0.40 -14.01
CA ILE A 128 -10.90 0.78 -14.42
C ILE A 128 -10.88 2.02 -15.33
N SER A 129 -12.02 2.35 -15.95
CA SER A 129 -12.10 3.56 -16.77
C SER A 129 -12.00 4.82 -15.93
N VAL A 130 -11.44 5.89 -16.52
CA VAL A 130 -11.36 7.23 -15.90
C VAL A 130 -12.75 7.68 -15.42
N ALA A 131 -13.77 7.54 -16.26
CA ALA A 131 -15.15 7.89 -15.90
C ALA A 131 -15.65 7.16 -14.63
N LYS A 132 -15.33 5.87 -14.48
CA LYS A 132 -15.69 5.10 -13.28
C LYS A 132 -14.91 5.56 -12.05
N ALA A 133 -13.62 5.83 -12.19
CA ALA A 133 -12.78 6.34 -11.09
C ALA A 133 -13.25 7.72 -10.60
N LEU A 134 -13.65 8.60 -11.53
CA LEU A 134 -14.24 9.90 -11.23
C LEU A 134 -15.59 9.75 -10.51
N ALA A 135 -16.49 8.92 -11.02
CA ALA A 135 -17.81 8.67 -10.43
C ALA A 135 -17.73 8.11 -8.99
N GLN A 136 -16.67 7.35 -8.68
CA GLN A 136 -16.42 6.81 -7.35
C GLN A 136 -15.61 7.76 -6.43
N GLY A 137 -15.20 8.93 -6.92
CA GLY A 137 -14.43 9.91 -6.13
C GLY A 137 -13.04 9.43 -5.72
N LEU A 138 -12.44 8.47 -6.43
CA LEU A 138 -11.20 7.81 -6.00
C LEU A 138 -10.03 8.79 -5.89
N GLY A 139 -9.94 9.76 -6.80
CA GLY A 139 -8.83 10.72 -6.81
C GLY A 139 -8.71 11.52 -5.51
N GLY A 140 -9.84 11.96 -4.94
CA GLY A 140 -9.86 12.67 -3.67
C GLY A 140 -9.44 11.78 -2.50
N LYS A 141 -9.99 10.56 -2.43
CA LYS A 141 -9.67 9.57 -1.37
C LYS A 141 -8.19 9.17 -1.37
N ILE A 142 -7.62 8.93 -2.55
CA ILE A 142 -6.20 8.57 -2.70
C ILE A 142 -5.33 9.72 -2.20
N LYS A 143 -5.57 10.94 -2.68
CA LYS A 143 -4.79 12.12 -2.28
C LYS A 143 -4.84 12.36 -0.77
N GLU A 144 -6.04 12.38 -0.19
CA GLU A 144 -6.23 12.62 1.24
C GLU A 144 -5.47 11.57 2.09
N SER A 145 -5.55 10.31 1.69
CA SER A 145 -4.89 9.21 2.40
C SER A 145 -3.36 9.32 2.33
N LEU A 146 -2.81 9.70 1.18
CA LEU A 146 -1.35 9.93 1.04
C LEU A 146 -0.89 11.16 1.84
N GLU A 147 -1.65 12.25 1.81
CA GLU A 147 -1.34 13.45 2.60
C GLU A 147 -1.36 13.15 4.11
N LYS A 148 -2.33 12.36 4.59
CA LYS A 148 -2.37 11.88 5.98
C LYS A 148 -1.18 10.99 6.33
N ALA A 149 -0.83 10.03 5.46
CA ALA A 149 0.32 9.15 5.68
C ALA A 149 1.63 9.96 5.83
N ILE A 150 1.86 10.95 4.95
CA ILE A 150 3.03 11.83 4.98
C ILE A 150 3.02 12.74 6.21
N ALA A 151 1.85 13.26 6.61
CA ALA A 151 1.74 14.10 7.80
C ALA A 151 2.07 13.32 9.09
N LEU A 152 1.65 12.04 9.18
CA LEU A 152 1.93 11.16 10.32
C LEU A 152 3.38 10.64 10.30
N SER A 153 3.92 10.33 9.13
CA SER A 153 5.31 9.92 8.94
C SER A 153 5.98 10.76 7.85
N PRO A 154 6.57 11.91 8.21
CA PRO A 154 7.28 12.77 7.26
C PRO A 154 8.56 12.15 6.68
N LYS A 155 8.90 10.89 6.97
CA LYS A 155 10.02 10.16 6.34
C LYS A 155 9.54 9.01 5.45
N HIS A 156 8.23 8.88 5.24
CA HIS A 156 7.64 7.83 4.43
C HIS A 156 7.87 8.10 2.93
N ALA A 157 8.99 7.60 2.41
CA ALA A 157 9.40 7.78 1.02
C ALA A 157 8.36 7.21 0.04
N ASP A 158 7.82 6.03 0.34
CA ASP A 158 6.85 5.37 -0.56
C ASP A 158 5.56 6.19 -0.73
N ALA A 159 5.07 6.82 0.34
CA ALA A 159 3.89 7.69 0.28
C ALA A 159 4.17 8.98 -0.52
N ARG A 160 5.38 9.54 -0.42
CA ARG A 160 5.80 10.68 -1.24
C ARG A 160 5.88 10.31 -2.72
N ILE A 161 6.49 9.17 -3.05
CA ILE A 161 6.55 8.67 -4.43
C ILE A 161 5.14 8.47 -4.97
N ALA A 162 4.25 7.85 -4.19
CA ALA A 162 2.86 7.65 -4.59
C ALA A 162 2.11 8.97 -4.79
N LEU A 163 2.33 9.99 -3.95
CA LEU A 163 1.69 11.31 -4.13
C LEU A 163 2.27 12.08 -5.32
N GLY A 164 3.58 11.95 -5.57
CA GLY A 164 4.23 12.46 -6.77
C GLY A 164 3.64 11.84 -8.04
N ALA A 165 3.48 10.52 -8.04
CA ALA A 165 2.86 9.77 -9.13
C ALA A 165 1.38 10.16 -9.32
N PHE A 166 0.64 10.36 -8.23
CA PHE A 166 -0.74 10.85 -8.28
C PHE A 166 -0.84 12.18 -9.03
N HIS A 167 0.03 13.15 -8.72
CA HIS A 167 0.06 14.43 -9.43
C HIS A 167 0.31 14.26 -10.93
N ALA A 168 1.28 13.41 -11.31
CA ALA A 168 1.60 13.13 -12.70
C ALA A 168 0.44 12.43 -13.43
N GLU A 169 -0.12 11.37 -12.83
CA GLU A 169 -1.20 10.60 -13.44
C GLU A 169 -2.49 11.39 -13.61
N VAL A 170 -2.86 12.25 -12.66
CA VAL A 170 -4.04 13.11 -12.80
C VAL A 170 -3.85 14.08 -13.96
N ILE A 171 -2.66 14.69 -14.08
CA ILE A 171 -2.36 15.60 -15.19
C ILE A 171 -2.40 14.86 -16.54
N ASP A 172 -1.84 13.66 -16.61
CA ASP A 172 -1.86 12.82 -17.82
C ASP A 172 -3.29 12.46 -18.24
N LYS A 173 -4.13 12.07 -17.29
CA LYS A 173 -5.49 11.56 -17.56
C LYS A 173 -6.52 12.63 -17.88
N VAL A 174 -6.47 13.79 -17.22
CA VAL A 174 -7.52 14.84 -17.35
C VAL A 174 -6.96 16.22 -17.70
N GLY A 175 -5.66 16.35 -17.90
CA GLY A 175 -5.00 17.62 -18.20
C GLY A 175 -4.72 18.47 -16.95
N SER A 176 -3.76 19.39 -17.08
CA SER A 176 -3.30 20.25 -15.98
C SER A 176 -4.38 21.18 -15.42
N LEU A 177 -5.24 21.73 -16.28
CA LEU A 177 -6.29 22.67 -15.87
C LEU A 177 -7.36 21.98 -15.02
N ILE A 178 -7.95 20.89 -15.53
CA ILE A 178 -9.00 20.14 -14.82
C ILE A 178 -8.41 19.43 -13.61
N GLY A 179 -7.24 18.80 -13.75
CA GLY A 179 -6.54 18.16 -12.64
C GLY A 179 -6.21 19.14 -11.51
N GLY A 180 -5.78 20.35 -11.86
CA GLY A 180 -5.51 21.43 -10.91
C GLY A 180 -6.78 21.90 -10.18
N MET A 181 -7.89 22.10 -10.90
CA MET A 181 -9.14 22.57 -10.33
C MET A 181 -9.82 21.54 -9.42
N THR A 182 -9.85 20.27 -9.84
CA THR A 182 -10.62 19.22 -9.15
C THR A 182 -9.82 18.56 -8.03
N TYR A 183 -8.52 18.34 -8.23
CA TYR A 183 -7.67 17.55 -7.33
C TYR A 183 -6.48 18.32 -6.76
N GLY A 184 -6.29 19.58 -7.16
CA GLY A 184 -5.08 20.34 -6.81
C GLY A 184 -3.82 19.78 -7.45
N ALA A 185 -3.93 19.08 -8.59
CA ALA A 185 -2.78 18.44 -9.23
C ALA A 185 -1.79 19.47 -9.80
N LYS A 186 -0.50 19.37 -9.45
CA LYS A 186 0.54 20.33 -9.86
C LYS A 186 1.84 19.59 -10.22
N LYS A 187 2.41 19.92 -11.38
CA LYS A 187 3.68 19.36 -11.87
C LYS A 187 4.82 19.57 -10.87
N ASP A 188 5.00 20.81 -10.41
CA ASP A 188 6.12 21.16 -9.53
C ASP A 188 6.00 20.49 -8.16
N THR A 189 4.78 20.35 -7.64
CA THR A 189 4.52 19.57 -6.41
C THR A 189 4.90 18.11 -6.60
N GLY A 190 4.50 17.50 -7.72
CA GLY A 190 4.87 16.11 -8.02
C GLY A 190 6.38 15.90 -8.08
N LEU A 191 7.11 16.78 -8.79
CA LEU A 191 8.57 16.72 -8.88
C LEU A 191 9.25 16.90 -7.53
N LYS A 192 8.78 17.86 -6.71
CA LYS A 192 9.31 18.08 -5.36
C LYS A 192 9.13 16.85 -4.46
N LEU A 193 7.96 16.20 -4.52
CA LEU A 193 7.70 14.99 -3.74
C LEU A 193 8.65 13.84 -4.10
N PHE A 194 8.98 13.67 -5.38
CA PHE A 194 9.99 12.69 -5.80
C PHE A 194 11.40 13.02 -5.31
N GLN A 195 11.76 14.30 -5.22
CA GLN A 195 13.07 14.74 -4.71
C GLN A 195 13.20 14.58 -3.18
N GLU A 196 12.09 14.67 -2.45
CA GLU A 196 12.04 14.57 -0.98
C GLU A 196 11.80 13.14 -0.46
N ALA A 197 11.55 12.18 -1.35
CA ALA A 197 11.40 10.76 -1.03
C ALA A 197 12.76 10.09 -0.82
#